data_AF-A0A9D2J3L0-F1
#
_entry.id   AF-A0A9D2J3L0-F1
#
_cell.length_a   1.000
_cell.length_b   1.000
_cell.length_c   1.000
_cell.angle_alpha   90.00
_cell.angle_beta   90.00
_cell.angle_gamma   90.00
#
_symmetry.space_group_name_H-M   'P 1'
#
loop_
_entity.id
_entity.type
_entity.pdbx_description
1 polymer ?
#
loop_
_entity_poly.entity_id
_entity_poly.type
_entity_poly.pdbx_seq_one_letter_code
_entity_poly.pdbx_strand_id
1 'polypeptide(L)'
;MSASPTPPPILMGVYRFAKIMTSKSEPAILGVLPGRVWLTGADGVFFDSPAQEIKAKANATVGHVTLEVQGSKHIVAGVGSAKGAPFSPQQLQELQASRPAIAADPGSQSLLAGRALFVATVGSTDGSYQGGLESFARNELGQQRDFGAAMRELLAAVGVAL
;
A
#
# COMPACT_ATOMS: atom_id res chain seq x y z
N MET A 1 -19.44 -17.85 -25.26
CA MET A 1 -18.41 -17.94 -24.21
C MET A 1 -18.55 -16.69 -23.35
N SER A 2 -19.16 -16.82 -22.18
CA SER A 2 -19.34 -15.67 -21.28
C SER A 2 -17.99 -15.36 -20.65
N ALA A 3 -17.43 -14.18 -20.93
CA ALA A 3 -16.25 -13.70 -20.23
C ALA A 3 -16.59 -13.63 -18.74
N SER A 4 -15.87 -14.36 -17.91
CA SER A 4 -15.98 -14.22 -16.45
C SER A 4 -15.75 -12.74 -16.11
N PRO A 5 -16.61 -12.12 -15.29
CA PRO A 5 -16.43 -10.72 -14.92
C PRO A 5 -15.05 -10.55 -14.30
N THR A 6 -14.24 -9.65 -14.87
CA THR A 6 -12.94 -9.32 -14.29
C THR A 6 -13.19 -8.68 -12.93
N PRO A 7 -12.63 -9.23 -11.83
CA PRO A 7 -12.86 -8.68 -10.51
C PRO A 7 -12.36 -7.22 -10.46
N PRO A 8 -13.06 -6.34 -9.73
CA PRO A 8 -12.62 -4.97 -9.58
C PRO A 8 -11.25 -4.93 -8.87
N PRO A 9 -10.38 -3.97 -9.24
CA PRO A 9 -9.07 -3.86 -8.64
C PRO A 9 -9.18 -3.44 -7.19
N ILE A 10 -8.42 -4.09 -6.31
CA ILE A 10 -8.26 -3.66 -4.92
C ILE A 10 -7.25 -2.52 -4.92
N LEU A 11 -7.67 -1.34 -4.45
CA LEU A 11 -6.80 -0.17 -4.33
C LEU A 11 -6.48 0.11 -2.87
N MET A 12 -5.21 0.39 -2.57
CA MET A 12 -4.73 0.82 -1.26
C MET A 12 -3.93 2.11 -1.38
N GLY A 13 -4.21 3.09 -0.52
CA GLY A 13 -3.38 4.28 -0.39
C GLY A 13 -2.16 3.93 0.46
N VAL A 14 -0.97 4.07 -0.10
CA VAL A 14 0.31 3.77 0.56
C VAL A 14 1.28 4.95 0.46
N TYR A 15 2.26 5.01 1.33
CA TYR A 15 3.43 5.88 1.14
C TYR A 15 4.56 5.07 0.53
N ARG A 16 5.12 5.58 -0.56
CA ARG A 16 6.32 5.02 -1.19
C ARG A 16 7.55 5.79 -0.73
N PHE A 17 8.59 5.03 -0.38
CA PHE A 17 9.93 5.50 -0.11
C PHE A 17 10.86 4.93 -1.18
N ALA A 18 11.65 5.80 -1.81
CA ALA A 18 12.62 5.39 -2.82
C ALA A 18 13.79 4.61 -2.22
N LYS A 19 14.17 4.89 -0.97
CA LYS A 19 15.26 4.21 -0.25
C LYS A 19 14.95 4.12 1.26
N ILE A 20 15.48 3.09 1.90
CA ILE A 20 15.49 2.92 3.37
C ILE A 20 16.19 4.15 3.98
N MET A 21 15.61 4.78 5.01
CA MET A 21 16.09 6.00 5.69
C MET A 21 15.90 7.34 4.95
N THR A 22 15.00 7.42 3.97
CA THR A 22 14.62 8.71 3.39
C THR A 22 13.56 9.40 4.24
N SER A 23 13.78 10.68 4.57
CA SER A 23 12.82 11.53 5.29
C SER A 23 11.70 12.06 4.39
N LYS A 24 11.69 11.68 3.12
CA LYS A 24 10.67 12.03 2.12
C LYS A 24 9.96 10.76 1.68
N SER A 25 8.64 10.80 1.81
CA SER A 25 7.73 9.80 1.29
C SER A 25 6.78 10.47 0.31
N GLU A 26 6.32 9.71 -0.68
CA GLU A 26 5.33 10.18 -1.64
C GLU A 26 4.05 9.35 -1.54
N PRO A 27 2.87 9.99 -1.57
CA PRO A 27 1.60 9.28 -1.57
C PRO A 27 1.42 8.55 -2.90
N ALA A 28 1.10 7.26 -2.81
CA ALA A 28 0.92 6.38 -3.95
C ALA A 28 -0.31 5.49 -3.77
N ILE A 29 -0.86 5.01 -4.87
CA ILE A 29 -1.92 4.02 -4.89
C ILE A 29 -1.30 2.69 -5.33
N LEU A 30 -1.38 1.69 -4.46
CA LEU A 30 -1.10 0.30 -4.83
C LEU A 30 -2.40 -0.31 -5.33
N GLY A 31 -2.42 -0.71 -6.60
CA GLY A 31 -3.54 -1.42 -7.18
C GLY A 31 -3.19 -2.88 -7.41
N VAL A 32 -4.16 -3.75 -7.14
CA VAL A 32 -3.96 -5.19 -7.17
C VAL A 32 -5.13 -5.88 -7.86
N LEU A 33 -4.79 -6.74 -8.81
CA LEU A 33 -5.68 -7.68 -9.48
C LEU A 33 -5.07 -9.08 -9.40
N PRO A 34 -5.87 -10.15 -9.53
CA PRO A 34 -5.31 -11.50 -9.67
C PRO A 34 -4.25 -11.53 -10.78
N GLY A 35 -3.00 -11.85 -10.42
CA GLY A 35 -1.88 -11.95 -11.35
C GLY A 35 -1.24 -10.63 -11.78
N ARG A 36 -1.67 -9.46 -11.30
CA ARG A 36 -1.10 -8.15 -11.69
C ARG A 36 -1.08 -7.16 -10.54
N VAL A 37 -0.01 -6.38 -10.43
CA VAL A 37 0.15 -5.34 -9.41
C VAL A 37 0.76 -4.11 -10.05
N TRP A 38 0.28 -2.92 -9.67
CA TRP A 38 0.87 -1.65 -10.06
C TRP A 38 0.94 -0.69 -8.89
N LEU A 39 1.84 0.27 -9.00
CA LEU A 39 2.00 1.35 -8.03
C LEU A 39 2.06 2.69 -8.77
N THR A 40 1.13 3.58 -8.45
CA THR A 40 1.00 4.90 -9.08
C THR A 40 1.18 6.03 -8.07
N GLY A 41 2.05 6.97 -8.37
CA GLY A 41 2.19 8.24 -7.64
C GLY A 41 1.41 9.36 -8.31
N ALA A 42 1.58 10.58 -7.79
CA ALA A 42 1.00 11.78 -8.39
C ALA A 42 1.55 12.08 -9.80
N ASP A 43 2.84 11.77 -10.03
CA ASP A 43 3.55 12.09 -11.27
C ASP A 43 3.55 10.93 -12.29
N GLY A 44 2.88 9.81 -11.99
CA GLY A 44 2.74 8.69 -12.92
C GLY A 44 2.89 7.30 -12.28
N VAL A 45 3.07 6.31 -13.14
CA VAL A 45 3.22 4.89 -12.75
C VAL A 45 4.67 4.63 -12.36
N PHE A 46 4.91 4.15 -11.12
CA PHE A 46 6.23 3.68 -10.70
C PHE A 46 6.57 2.32 -11.30
N PHE A 47 5.60 1.41 -11.27
CA PHE A 47 5.65 0.14 -11.97
C PHE A 47 4.24 -0.39 -12.21
N ASP A 48 4.11 -1.25 -13.22
CA ASP A 48 2.94 -2.08 -13.49
C ASP A 48 3.48 -3.41 -14.03
N SER A 49 3.25 -4.50 -13.32
CA SER A 49 3.90 -5.78 -13.64
C SER A 49 3.05 -6.99 -13.26
N PRO A 50 3.23 -8.13 -13.95
CA PRO A 50 2.67 -9.40 -13.51
C PRO A 50 3.13 -9.73 -12.09
N ALA A 51 2.25 -10.28 -11.26
CA ALA A 51 2.55 -10.60 -9.86
C ALA A 51 3.76 -11.54 -9.72
N GLN A 52 3.97 -12.43 -10.70
CA GLN A 52 5.07 -13.39 -10.76
C GLN A 52 6.45 -12.72 -10.93
N GLU A 53 6.49 -11.50 -11.47
CA GLU A 53 7.72 -10.72 -11.65
C GLU A 53 8.08 -9.88 -10.42
N ILE A 54 7.23 -9.91 -9.38
CA ILE A 54 7.35 -9.08 -8.19
C ILE A 54 7.80 -9.95 -7.02
N LYS A 55 8.79 -9.46 -6.27
CA LYS A 55 9.20 -10.04 -4.99
C LYS A 55 8.88 -9.06 -3.87
N ALA A 56 8.22 -9.51 -2.82
CA ALA A 56 7.77 -8.67 -1.72
C ALA A 56 8.39 -9.09 -0.39
N LYS A 57 9.37 -8.32 0.09
CA LYS A 57 10.00 -8.57 1.39
C LYS A 57 9.37 -7.69 2.46
N ALA A 58 8.63 -8.30 3.37
CA ALA A 58 8.05 -7.58 4.51
C ALA A 58 9.01 -7.52 5.71
N ASN A 59 9.13 -6.34 6.32
CA ASN A 59 9.80 -6.17 7.59
C ASN A 59 8.79 -6.37 8.73
N ALA A 60 8.85 -7.51 9.41
CA ALA A 60 7.90 -7.86 10.46
C ALA A 60 8.00 -6.96 11.72
N THR A 61 9.13 -6.30 11.93
CA THR A 61 9.38 -5.44 13.09
C THR A 61 8.77 -4.06 12.88
N VAL A 62 8.97 -3.48 11.70
CA VAL A 62 8.57 -2.11 11.40
C VAL A 62 7.24 -2.07 10.65
N GLY A 63 6.89 -3.10 9.87
CA GLY A 63 5.62 -3.20 9.14
C GLY A 63 5.62 -2.62 7.72
N HIS A 64 6.75 -2.06 7.23
CA HIS A 64 6.88 -1.72 5.81
C HIS A 64 7.16 -2.97 4.96
N VAL A 65 6.84 -2.90 3.68
CA VAL A 65 7.14 -3.96 2.69
C VAL A 65 7.97 -3.39 1.57
N THR A 66 8.98 -4.12 1.14
CA THR A 66 9.79 -3.78 -0.02
C THR A 66 9.31 -4.60 -1.20
N LEU A 67 8.84 -3.93 -2.25
CA LEU A 67 8.52 -4.52 -3.55
C LEU A 67 9.75 -4.38 -4.45
N GLU A 68 10.26 -5.49 -4.93
CA GLU A 68 11.32 -5.55 -5.94
C GLU A 68 10.72 -5.95 -7.28
N VAL A 69 10.85 -5.07 -8.26
CA VAL A 69 10.26 -5.20 -9.60
C VAL A 69 11.32 -4.82 -10.62
N GLN A 70 11.68 -5.74 -11.51
CA GLN A 70 12.68 -5.51 -12.57
C GLN A 70 14.00 -4.88 -12.04
N GLY A 71 14.45 -5.28 -10.85
CA GLY A 71 15.66 -4.76 -10.19
C GLY A 71 15.49 -3.43 -9.45
N SER A 72 14.32 -2.78 -9.54
CA SER A 72 13.97 -1.58 -8.78
C SER A 72 13.30 -1.93 -7.45
N LYS A 73 13.62 -1.17 -6.39
CA LYS A 73 13.05 -1.38 -5.05
C LYS A 73 12.11 -0.23 -4.67
N HIS A 74 10.93 -0.59 -4.21
CA HIS A 74 9.89 0.33 -3.74
C HIS A 74 9.50 -0.08 -2.33
N ILE A 75 9.80 0.76 -1.34
CA ILE A 75 9.40 0.50 0.03
C ILE A 75 8.05 1.16 0.24
N VAL A 76 7.04 0.38 0.58
CA VAL A 76 5.67 0.81 0.78
C VAL A 76 5.27 0.67 2.26
N ALA A 77 4.54 1.65 2.75
CA ALA A 77 4.20 1.85 4.15
C ALA A 77 2.76 2.38 4.32
N GLY A 78 2.14 2.04 5.45
CA GLY A 78 0.85 2.58 5.89
C GLY A 78 0.98 3.92 6.63
N VAL A 79 2.20 4.30 7.00
CA VAL A 79 2.53 5.58 7.62
C VAL A 79 3.64 6.27 6.83
N GLY A 80 3.37 7.50 6.40
CA GLY A 80 4.33 8.33 5.68
C GLY A 80 5.34 8.99 6.61
N SER A 81 6.33 9.68 6.05
CA SER A 81 7.18 10.58 6.83
C SER A 81 6.43 11.86 7.20
N ALA A 82 6.84 12.58 8.25
CA ALA A 82 6.24 13.87 8.60
C ALA A 82 6.40 14.96 7.54
N LYS A 83 7.36 14.78 6.62
CA LYS A 83 7.55 15.65 5.44
C LYS A 83 6.96 15.04 4.16
N GLY A 84 6.19 13.96 4.28
CA GLY A 84 5.47 13.36 3.16
C GLY A 84 4.34 14.29 2.72
N ALA A 85 4.15 14.41 1.41
CA ALA A 85 2.98 15.11 0.89
C ALA A 85 1.70 14.34 1.23
N PRO A 86 0.59 15.01 1.60
CA PRO A 86 -0.68 14.32 1.77
C PRO A 86 -1.17 13.76 0.42
N PHE A 87 -2.04 12.74 0.49
CA PHE A 87 -2.75 12.26 -0.69
C PHE A 87 -3.50 13.41 -1.38
N SER A 88 -3.42 13.46 -2.72
CA SER A 88 -4.18 14.46 -3.47
C SER A 88 -5.69 14.17 -3.38
N PRO A 89 -6.54 15.20 -3.54
CA PRO A 89 -8.00 14.99 -3.59
C PRO A 89 -8.41 13.96 -4.65
N GLN A 90 -7.72 13.92 -5.79
CA GLN A 90 -7.95 12.94 -6.85
C GLN A 90 -7.64 11.52 -6.39
N GLN A 91 -6.50 11.30 -5.72
CA GLN A 91 -6.14 10.00 -5.17
C GLN A 91 -7.15 9.53 -4.11
N LEU A 92 -7.59 10.45 -3.24
CA LEU A 92 -8.62 10.14 -2.24
C LEU A 92 -9.95 9.78 -2.91
N GLN A 93 -10.35 10.49 -3.96
CA GLN A 93 -11.56 10.20 -4.71
C GLN A 93 -11.49 8.83 -5.40
N GLU A 94 -10.35 8.47 -5.99
CA GLU A 94 -10.13 7.16 -6.62
C GLU A 94 -10.23 6.02 -5.59
N LEU A 95 -9.58 6.20 -4.43
CA LEU A 95 -9.65 5.26 -3.31
C LEU A 95 -11.06 5.15 -2.71
N GLN A 96 -11.87 6.21 -2.77
CA GLN A 96 -13.27 6.20 -2.34
C GLN A 96 -14.20 5.57 -3.37
N ALA A 97 -13.95 5.80 -4.66
CA ALA A 97 -14.76 5.28 -5.76
C ALA A 97 -14.57 3.78 -5.99
N SER A 98 -13.41 3.21 -5.64
CA SER A 98 -13.17 1.77 -5.75
C SER A 98 -13.91 0.94 -4.70
N ARG A 99 -14.27 1.55 -3.55
CA ARG A 99 -14.91 0.89 -2.41
C ARG A 99 -16.21 0.14 -2.74
N PRO A 100 -17.22 0.76 -3.40
CA PRO A 100 -18.47 0.07 -3.71
C PRO A 100 -18.28 -1.12 -4.65
N ALA A 101 -17.38 -1.00 -5.64
CA ALA A 101 -17.12 -2.08 -6.59
C ALA A 101 -16.49 -3.28 -5.88
N ILE A 102 -15.48 -3.04 -5.04
CA ILE A 102 -14.81 -4.08 -4.27
C ILE A 102 -15.77 -4.74 -3.26
N ALA A 103 -16.63 -3.97 -2.58
CA ALA A 103 -17.61 -4.49 -1.63
C ALA A 103 -18.70 -5.36 -2.29
N ALA A 104 -19.04 -5.06 -3.54
CA ALA A 104 -20.04 -5.82 -4.31
C ALA A 104 -19.49 -7.14 -4.89
N ASP A 105 -18.17 -7.36 -4.88
CA ASP A 105 -17.54 -8.55 -5.45
C ASP A 105 -17.29 -9.67 -4.41
N PRO A 106 -17.98 -10.82 -4.50
CA PRO A 106 -17.85 -11.91 -3.52
C PRO A 106 -16.44 -12.52 -3.46
N GLY A 107 -15.69 -12.50 -4.56
CA GLY A 107 -14.30 -12.98 -4.60
C GLY A 107 -13.38 -12.07 -3.79
N SER A 108 -13.56 -10.76 -3.93
CA SER A 108 -12.83 -9.72 -3.20
C SER A 108 -13.27 -9.62 -1.74
N GLN A 109 -14.50 -10.00 -1.38
CA GLN A 109 -14.96 -10.00 0.02
C GLN A 109 -14.09 -10.89 0.94
N SER A 110 -13.62 -12.03 0.44
CA SER A 110 -12.67 -12.89 1.17
C SER A 110 -11.31 -12.21 1.41
N LEU A 111 -10.88 -11.36 0.46
CA LEU A 111 -9.68 -10.51 0.56
C LEU A 111 -9.92 -9.24 1.39
N LEU A 112 -11.18 -8.85 1.61
CA LEU A 112 -11.60 -7.67 2.37
C LEU A 112 -11.83 -7.93 3.85
N ALA A 113 -12.03 -9.20 4.27
CA ALA A 113 -12.39 -9.55 5.65
C ALA A 113 -11.38 -9.07 6.72
N GLY A 114 -10.17 -8.64 6.33
CA GLY A 114 -9.18 -7.99 7.21
C GLY A 114 -8.79 -6.54 6.82
N ARG A 115 -9.49 -5.90 5.87
CA ARG A 115 -8.94 -4.76 5.11
C ARG A 115 -9.94 -3.67 4.75
N ALA A 116 -10.56 -2.98 5.70
CA ALA A 116 -11.27 -1.75 5.37
C ALA A 116 -10.33 -0.72 4.72
N LEU A 117 -10.23 -0.75 3.38
CA LEU A 117 -9.60 0.18 2.44
C LEU A 117 -8.63 1.18 3.09
N PHE A 118 -7.44 0.68 3.40
CA PHE A 118 -6.40 1.45 4.04
C PHE A 118 -6.02 2.64 3.16
N VAL A 119 -6.24 3.84 3.70
CA VAL A 119 -5.59 5.06 3.24
C VAL A 119 -4.51 5.34 4.26
N ALA A 120 -3.25 5.19 3.85
CA ALA A 120 -2.11 5.46 4.70
C ALA A 120 -2.18 6.89 5.29
N THR A 121 -1.73 7.05 6.53
CA THR A 121 -1.76 8.33 7.23
C THR A 121 -0.40 9.02 7.13
N VAL A 122 -0.38 10.35 7.07
CA VAL A 122 0.87 11.10 7.20
C VAL A 122 1.39 10.83 8.61
N GLY A 123 2.63 10.36 8.75
CA GLY A 123 3.23 10.10 10.05
C GLY A 123 3.64 11.39 10.75
N SER A 124 3.78 11.34 12.07
CA SER A 124 4.21 12.47 12.91
C SER A 124 5.74 12.51 13.09
N THR A 125 6.43 11.48 12.59
CA THR A 125 7.88 11.30 12.77
C THR A 125 8.68 12.20 11.81
N ASP A 126 9.23 13.29 12.34
CA ASP A 126 10.07 14.26 11.64
C ASP A 126 11.58 14.08 11.89
N GLY A 127 11.95 13.12 12.76
CA GLY A 127 13.32 12.84 13.18
C GLY A 127 13.72 13.47 14.52
N SER A 128 12.81 14.19 15.19
CA SER A 128 13.01 14.75 16.53
C SER A 128 12.55 13.80 17.64
N TYR A 129 13.06 14.00 18.87
CA TYR A 129 12.59 13.27 20.06
C TYR A 129 11.09 13.49 20.33
N GLN A 130 10.57 14.68 20.04
CA GLN A 130 9.14 15.01 20.19
C GLN A 130 8.28 14.30 19.14
N GLY A 131 8.69 14.32 17.87
CA GLY A 131 8.00 13.58 16.79
C GLY A 131 8.01 12.06 17.02
N GLY A 132 9.08 11.53 17.62
CA GLY A 132 9.15 10.14 18.06
C GLY A 132 8.12 9.79 19.15
N LEU A 133 7.98 10.64 20.18
CA LEU A 133 7.00 10.45 21.24
C LEU A 133 5.54 10.56 20.74
N GLU A 134 5.28 11.48 19.80
CA GLU A 134 3.96 11.66 19.20
C GLU A 134 3.56 10.46 18.31
N SER A 135 4.52 9.88 17.60
CA SER A 135 4.35 8.64 16.84
C SER A 135 3.94 7.45 17.73
N PHE A 136 4.56 7.31 18.91
CA PHE A 136 4.17 6.33 19.92
C PHE A 136 2.77 6.61 20.49
N ALA A 137 2.45 7.86 20.80
CA ALA A 137 1.14 8.26 21.32
C ALA A 137 0.00 7.97 20.33
N ARG A 138 0.27 8.05 19.02
CA ARG A 138 -0.69 7.76 17.95
C ARG A 138 -0.72 6.29 17.49
N ASN A 139 0.02 5.40 18.17
CA ASN A 139 0.12 3.98 17.82
C ASN A 139 0.54 3.75 16.35
N GLU A 140 1.41 4.60 15.80
CA GLU A 140 1.82 4.52 14.38
C GLU A 140 2.55 3.20 14.08
N LEU A 141 3.32 2.67 15.04
CA LEU A 141 3.95 1.35 14.94
C LEU A 141 2.94 0.20 14.86
N GLY A 142 1.84 0.27 15.63
CA GLY A 142 0.75 -0.70 15.54
C GLY A 142 0.09 -0.66 14.16
N GLN A 143 -0.30 0.54 13.72
CA GLN A 143 -0.90 0.77 12.40
C GLN A 143 -0.01 0.28 11.26
N GLN A 144 1.31 0.52 11.36
CA GLN A 144 2.27 0.09 10.36
C GLN A 144 2.44 -1.43 10.33
N ARG A 145 2.39 -2.11 11.49
CA ARG A 145 2.45 -3.59 11.57
C ARG A 145 1.19 -4.23 11.00
N ASP A 146 0.02 -3.68 11.32
CA ASP A 146 -1.26 -4.14 10.78
C ASP A 146 -1.31 -3.94 9.26
N PHE A 147 -0.83 -2.79 8.78
CA PHE A 147 -0.63 -2.54 7.35
C PHE A 147 0.27 -3.59 6.70
N GLY A 148 1.43 -3.88 7.30
CA GLY A 148 2.37 -4.86 6.78
C GLY A 148 1.76 -6.26 6.69
N ALA A 149 1.02 -6.69 7.70
CA ALA A 149 0.30 -7.96 7.69
C ALA A 149 -0.76 -8.00 6.58
N ALA A 150 -1.63 -6.98 6.53
CA ALA A 150 -2.68 -6.88 5.54
C ALA A 150 -2.14 -6.88 4.10
N MET A 151 -1.05 -6.15 3.83
CA MET A 151 -0.47 -6.08 2.50
C MET A 151 0.25 -7.37 2.10
N ARG A 152 0.92 -8.07 3.02
CA ARG A 152 1.50 -9.40 2.73
C ARG A 152 0.44 -10.40 2.30
N GLU A 153 -0.66 -10.48 3.05
CA GLU A 153 -1.77 -11.35 2.70
C GLU A 153 -2.34 -11.00 1.32
N LEU A 154 -2.28 -9.72 0.92
CA LEU A 154 -2.89 -9.26 -0.34
C LEU A 154 -2.03 -9.68 -1.50
N LEU A 155 -0.73 -9.40 -1.37
CA LEU A 155 0.30 -9.75 -2.32
C LEU A 155 0.38 -11.27 -2.50
N ALA A 156 0.34 -12.04 -1.41
CA ALA A 156 0.29 -13.50 -1.47
C ALA A 156 -0.95 -14.00 -2.23
N ALA A 157 -2.12 -13.43 -1.94
CA ALA A 157 -3.38 -13.84 -2.58
C ALA A 157 -3.41 -13.57 -4.09
N VAL A 158 -2.68 -12.55 -4.56
CA VAL A 158 -2.59 -12.24 -6.01
C VAL A 158 -1.41 -12.92 -6.71
N GLY A 159 -0.62 -13.73 -6.00
CA GLY A 159 0.47 -14.53 -6.56
C GLY A 159 1.84 -13.86 -6.58
N VAL A 160 2.08 -12.85 -5.73
CA VAL A 160 3.41 -12.25 -5.54
C VAL A 160 4.25 -13.15 -4.64
N ALA A 161 5.53 -13.33 -5.00
CA ALA A 161 6.47 -14.07 -4.17
C ALA A 161 6.85 -13.26 -2.91
N LEU A 162 6.67 -13.83 -1.71
CA LEU A 162 7.03 -13.23 -0.42
C LEU A 162 8.46 -13.56 0.04
#